data_AF-A0A095B527-F1
#
_entry.id   AF-A0A095B527-F1
#
_cell.length_a   1.000
_cell.length_b   1.000
_cell.length_c   1.000
_cell.angle_alpha   90.00
_cell.angle_beta   90.00
_cell.angle_gamma   90.00
#
_symmetry.space_group_name_H-M   'P 1'
#
loop_
_entity.id
_entity.type
_entity.pdbx_description
1 polymer ?
#
loop_
_entity_poly.entity_id
_entity_poly.type
_entity_poly.pdbx_seq_one_letter_code
_entity_poly.pdbx_strand_id
1 'polypeptide(L)'
;VYQIVYVLLRMGDSPRPANWILERSVDGEVYHPWVFFAKTEYDCKKLYEPLIDRPLTITSGPRPWHLGDDEVYCTTFYSQPQALQSGEIIVTLTLDRESTISTESGLESPISSKLIDFLSARFVRLRFQQLQTLSGDWMAMPNQLDSSVYNR
;
A
#
# COMPACT_ATOMS: atom_id res chain seq x y z
N VAL A 1 -11.56 18.40 5.39
CA VAL A 1 -10.78 17.48 4.54
C VAL A 1 -9.32 17.88 4.67
N TYR A 2 -8.41 16.93 4.85
CA TYR A 2 -6.99 17.18 5.02
C TYR A 2 -6.22 16.69 3.78
N GLN A 3 -5.08 17.32 3.50
CA GLN A 3 -4.11 16.84 2.51
C GLN A 3 -3.10 15.95 3.23
N ILE A 4 -3.13 14.65 2.97
CA ILE A 4 -2.27 13.67 3.63
C ILE A 4 -1.06 13.41 2.75
N VAL A 5 0.12 13.81 3.22
CA VAL A 5 1.37 13.72 2.43
C VAL A 5 2.20 12.48 2.74
N TYR A 6 2.07 11.92 3.96
CA TYR A 6 2.64 10.62 4.30
C TYR A 6 1.79 9.88 5.33
N VAL A 7 1.95 8.56 5.37
CA VAL A 7 1.42 7.67 6.41
C VAL A 7 2.57 6.84 6.96
N LEU A 8 2.74 6.87 8.29
CA LEU A 8 3.73 6.10 9.02
C LEU A 8 3.02 5.03 9.84
N LEU A 9 3.42 3.78 9.67
CA LEU A 9 2.92 2.66 10.45
C LEU A 9 4.08 1.94 11.13
N ARG A 10 3.98 1.78 12.46
CA ARG A 10 4.94 1.03 13.27
C ARG A 10 4.27 -0.20 13.85
N MET A 11 4.84 -1.36 13.62
CA MET A 11 4.38 -2.61 14.20
C MET A 11 4.84 -2.70 15.66
N GLY A 12 4.00 -3.26 16.52
CA GLY A 12 4.39 -3.68 17.86
C GLY A 12 5.05 -5.06 17.81
N ASP A 13 4.45 -6.02 18.52
CA ASP A 13 4.94 -7.40 18.64
C ASP A 13 4.53 -8.31 17.47
N SER A 14 4.15 -7.72 16.34
CA SER A 14 3.73 -8.44 15.14
C SER A 14 4.64 -8.15 13.94
N PRO A 15 4.83 -9.11 13.02
CA PRO A 15 5.45 -8.81 11.74
C PRO A 15 4.57 -7.85 10.92
N ARG A 16 5.16 -7.24 9.89
CA ARG A 16 4.38 -6.45 8.91
C ARG A 16 3.36 -7.37 8.21
N PRO A 17 2.14 -6.89 7.90
CA PRO A 17 1.15 -7.70 7.20
C PRO A 17 1.60 -8.06 5.77
N ALA A 18 1.19 -9.23 5.29
CA ALA A 18 1.54 -9.72 3.96
C ALA A 18 0.75 -8.99 2.87
N ASN A 19 -0.58 -9.09 2.93
CA ASN A 19 -1.48 -8.48 1.95
C ASN A 19 -2.40 -7.50 2.66
N TRP A 20 -2.37 -6.25 2.25
CA TRP A 20 -3.22 -5.20 2.81
C TRP A 20 -3.33 -3.99 1.88
N ILE A 21 -4.30 -3.12 2.15
CA ILE A 21 -4.59 -1.94 1.34
C ILE A 21 -4.57 -0.70 2.23
N LEU A 22 -3.88 0.35 1.78
CA LEU A 22 -4.02 1.69 2.33
C LEU A 22 -5.06 2.44 1.49
N GLU A 23 -6.16 2.83 2.12
CA GLU A 23 -7.30 3.46 1.44
C GLU A 23 -7.64 4.80 2.07
N ARG A 24 -8.28 5.66 1.29
CA ARG A 24 -8.77 6.97 1.70
C ARG A 24 -10.23 7.19 1.33
N SER A 25 -10.87 8.09 2.06
CA SER A 25 -12.23 8.52 1.78
C SER A 25 -12.47 9.95 2.27
N VAL A 26 -13.35 10.67 1.59
CA VAL A 26 -13.81 12.01 1.98
C VAL A 26 -15.16 11.95 2.69
N ASP A 27 -16.03 11.01 2.28
CA ASP A 27 -17.38 10.81 2.79
C ASP A 27 -17.46 9.79 3.94
N GLY A 28 -16.52 8.84 4.01
CA GLY A 28 -16.52 7.73 4.95
C GLY A 28 -17.31 6.50 4.47
N GLU A 29 -17.84 6.54 3.26
CA GLU A 29 -18.64 5.46 2.66
C GLU A 29 -17.89 4.82 1.49
N VAL A 30 -17.42 5.64 0.54
CA VAL A 30 -16.66 5.18 -0.62
C VAL A 30 -15.18 5.36 -0.34
N TYR A 31 -14.45 4.25 -0.39
CA TYR A 31 -13.02 4.21 -0.17
C TYR A 31 -12.28 3.93 -1.48
N HIS A 32 -11.26 4.75 -1.73
CA HIS A 32 -10.39 4.60 -2.88
C HIS A 32 -8.99 4.19 -2.40
N PRO A 33 -8.30 3.29 -3.10
CA PRO A 33 -6.96 2.87 -2.74
C PRO A 33 -5.96 4.01 -2.98
N TRP A 34 -4.99 4.13 -2.08
CA TRP A 34 -3.75 4.87 -2.30
C TRP A 34 -2.64 3.93 -2.75
N VAL A 35 -2.42 2.86 -1.99
CA VAL A 35 -1.32 1.92 -2.20
C VAL A 35 -1.77 0.53 -1.83
N PHE A 36 -1.37 -0.44 -2.65
CA PHE A 36 -1.54 -1.85 -2.39
C PHE A 36 -0.25 -2.48 -1.88
N PHE A 37 -0.39 -3.44 -0.98
CA PHE A 37 0.73 -4.20 -0.41
C PHE A 37 0.41 -5.68 -0.57
N ALA A 38 1.35 -6.43 -1.13
CA ALA A 38 1.18 -7.85 -1.36
C ALA A 38 2.49 -8.60 -1.17
N LYS A 39 2.38 -9.87 -0.77
CA LYS A 39 3.51 -10.78 -0.60
C LYS A 39 4.29 -10.99 -1.89
N THR A 40 3.60 -11.07 -3.03
CA THR A 40 4.20 -11.34 -4.34
C THR A 40 3.63 -10.41 -5.42
N GLU A 41 4.38 -10.19 -6.50
CA GLU A 41 3.89 -9.44 -7.66
C GLU A 41 2.69 -10.13 -8.33
N TYR A 42 2.64 -11.46 -8.26
CA TYR A 42 1.49 -12.24 -8.71
C TYR A 42 0.22 -11.89 -7.91
N ASP A 43 0.33 -11.77 -6.59
CA ASP A 43 -0.80 -11.37 -5.74
C ASP A 43 -1.25 -9.94 -6.03
N CYS A 44 -0.33 -9.02 -6.34
CA CYS A 44 -0.69 -7.67 -6.79
C CYS A 44 -1.63 -7.72 -8.01
N LYS A 45 -1.24 -8.47 -9.05
CA LYS A 45 -2.03 -8.60 -10.28
C LYS A 45 -3.33 -9.34 -10.03
N LYS A 46 -3.29 -10.45 -9.29
CA LYS A 46 -4.47 -11.29 -9.09
C LYS A 46 -5.53 -10.62 -8.19
N LEU A 47 -5.10 -9.95 -7.12
CA LEU A 47 -6.01 -9.45 -6.09
C LEU A 47 -6.40 -7.99 -6.28
N TYR A 48 -5.50 -7.15 -6.80
CA TYR A 48 -5.67 -5.70 -6.76
C TYR A 48 -5.83 -5.05 -8.14
N GLU A 49 -5.23 -5.59 -9.19
CA GLU A 49 -5.44 -5.09 -10.55
C GLU A 49 -6.92 -5.09 -10.96
N PRO A 50 -7.76 -6.09 -10.61
CA PRO A 50 -9.19 -6.05 -10.91
C PRO A 50 -9.99 -5.04 -10.09
N LEU A 51 -9.40 -4.42 -9.06
CA LEU A 51 -10.08 -3.43 -8.21
C LEU A 51 -10.00 -2.01 -8.77
N ILE A 52 -9.29 -1.82 -9.88
CA ILE A 52 -9.06 -0.52 -10.50
C ILE A 52 -9.29 -0.61 -12.01
N ASP A 53 -9.68 0.51 -12.62
CA ASP A 53 -10.01 0.58 -14.05
C ASP A 53 -8.80 0.85 -14.96
N ARG A 54 -7.57 0.66 -14.45
CA ARG A 54 -6.31 0.98 -15.16
C ARG A 54 -5.21 -0.04 -14.82
N PRO A 55 -4.16 -0.19 -15.65
CA PRO A 55 -3.03 -1.06 -15.34
C PRO A 55 -2.41 -0.72 -13.99
N LEU A 56 -2.10 -1.76 -13.21
CA LEU A 56 -1.48 -1.60 -11.90
C LEU A 56 0.04 -1.53 -12.00
N THR A 57 0.63 -0.42 -11.56
CA THR A 57 2.08 -0.31 -11.43
C THR A 57 2.55 -1.14 -10.24
N ILE A 58 3.51 -2.03 -10.47
CA ILE A 58 4.03 -2.96 -9.45
C ILE A 58 5.52 -2.72 -9.27
N THR A 59 5.99 -2.67 -8.02
CA THR A 59 7.40 -2.49 -7.68
C THR A 59 7.84 -3.42 -6.56
N SER A 60 9.07 -3.90 -6.65
CA SER A 60 9.75 -4.61 -5.56
C SER A 60 10.54 -3.67 -4.64
N GLY A 61 10.59 -2.37 -4.95
CA GLY A 61 11.10 -1.30 -4.07
C GLY A 61 9.99 -0.69 -3.19
N PRO A 62 10.32 0.24 -2.28
CA PRO A 62 9.34 0.86 -1.40
C PRO A 62 8.25 1.61 -2.17
N ARG A 63 8.61 2.25 -3.30
CA ARG A 63 7.73 2.95 -4.24
C ARG A 63 8.36 2.95 -5.65
N PRO A 64 7.58 3.17 -6.73
CA PRO A 64 8.12 3.43 -8.07
C PRO A 64 8.84 4.79 -8.15
N TRP A 65 9.74 4.94 -9.12
CA TRP A 65 10.53 6.15 -9.37
C TRP A 65 9.81 7.19 -10.24
N HIS A 66 8.67 6.82 -10.83
CA HIS A 66 7.79 7.72 -11.57
C HIS A 66 6.35 7.22 -11.46
N LEU A 67 5.44 8.11 -11.12
CA LEU A 67 4.01 7.87 -10.97
C LEU A 67 3.24 9.07 -11.52
N GLY A 68 2.12 8.81 -12.19
CA GLY A 68 1.10 9.83 -12.43
C GLY A 68 0.55 10.38 -11.10
N ASP A 69 0.03 11.61 -11.10
CA ASP A 69 -0.40 12.31 -9.88
C ASP A 69 -1.46 11.56 -9.05
N ASP A 70 -2.38 10.86 -9.71
CA ASP A 70 -3.47 10.09 -9.09
C ASP A 70 -3.26 8.58 -9.21
N GLU A 71 -2.08 8.14 -9.66
CA GLU A 71 -1.79 6.74 -9.93
C GLU A 71 -1.66 5.92 -8.63
N VAL A 72 -2.20 4.70 -8.66
CA VAL A 72 -2.07 3.76 -7.55
C VAL A 72 -1.07 2.69 -7.93
N TYR A 73 -0.28 2.23 -6.97
CA TYR A 73 0.73 1.22 -7.19
C TYR A 73 0.64 0.12 -6.14
N CYS A 74 1.26 -1.01 -6.45
CA CYS A 74 1.47 -2.12 -5.54
C CYS A 74 2.95 -2.30 -5.24
N THR A 75 3.30 -2.49 -3.96
CA THR A 75 4.67 -2.79 -3.54
C THR A 75 4.73 -4.11 -2.77
N THR A 76 5.77 -4.89 -3.05
CA THR A 76 6.10 -6.11 -2.30
C THR A 76 7.16 -5.88 -1.21
N PHE A 77 7.81 -4.71 -1.21
CA PHE A 77 8.94 -4.39 -0.33
C PHE A 77 8.59 -4.48 1.16
N TYR A 78 7.42 -3.94 1.53
CA TYR A 78 6.97 -3.92 2.92
C TYR A 78 6.32 -5.23 3.40
N SER A 79 6.13 -6.18 2.48
CA SER A 79 5.53 -7.49 2.74
C SER A 79 6.58 -8.62 2.84
N GLN A 80 7.87 -8.26 2.81
CA GLN A 80 8.96 -9.22 3.00
C GLN A 80 9.12 -9.57 4.49
N PRO A 81 9.40 -10.86 4.82
CA PRO A 81 9.41 -11.39 6.20
C PRO A 81 10.59 -10.95 7.09
N GLN A 82 11.48 -10.09 6.61
CA GLN A 82 12.76 -9.79 7.28
C GLN A 82 12.64 -9.13 8.66
N ALA A 83 11.54 -8.44 8.96
CA ALA A 83 11.29 -7.82 10.25
C ALA A 83 10.12 -8.52 10.97
N LEU A 84 10.45 -9.37 11.94
CA LEU A 84 9.47 -10.12 12.73
C LEU A 84 8.82 -9.30 13.86
N GLN A 85 9.46 -8.20 14.25
CA GLN A 85 8.98 -7.26 15.27
C GLN A 85 9.45 -5.84 14.91
N SER A 86 8.77 -4.81 15.41
CA SER A 86 9.15 -3.40 15.24
C SER A 86 9.34 -2.95 13.77
N GLY A 87 8.59 -3.57 12.85
CA GLY A 87 8.62 -3.18 11.44
C GLY A 87 8.06 -1.76 11.23
N GLU A 88 8.77 -0.93 10.47
CA GLU A 88 8.30 0.40 10.06
C GLU A 88 7.88 0.37 8.59
N ILE A 89 6.76 1.02 8.29
CA ILE A 89 6.26 1.24 6.93
C ILE A 89 6.03 2.72 6.76
N ILE A 90 6.75 3.32 5.82
CA ILE A 90 6.60 4.74 5.46
C ILE A 90 6.05 4.83 4.05
N VAL A 91 4.88 5.44 3.94
CA VAL A 91 4.22 5.68 2.65
C VAL A 91 4.19 7.17 2.41
N THR A 92 5.07 7.66 1.55
CA THR A 92 5.05 9.06 1.11
C THR A 92 4.24 9.17 -0.18
N LEU A 93 3.14 9.92 -0.14
CA LEU A 93 2.17 9.99 -1.23
C LEU A 93 2.51 11.08 -2.26
N THR A 94 3.28 12.08 -1.86
CA THR A 94 3.69 13.23 -2.69
C THR A 94 4.91 12.95 -3.57
N LEU A 95 5.77 12.01 -3.18
CA LEU A 95 7.04 11.79 -3.87
C LEU A 95 6.87 11.01 -5.18
N ASP A 96 7.77 11.30 -6.13
CA ASP A 96 7.87 10.64 -7.44
C ASP A 96 6.60 10.78 -8.29
N ARG A 97 5.77 11.79 -7.98
CA ARG A 97 4.56 12.17 -8.74
C ARG A 97 4.92 13.14 -9.84
N GLU A 98 4.33 12.98 -11.02
CA GLU A 98 4.58 13.79 -12.23
C GLU A 98 4.61 15.30 -11.95
N SER A 99 3.64 15.85 -11.20
CA SER A 99 3.61 17.28 -10.88
C SER A 99 4.64 17.74 -9.83
N THR A 100 5.28 16.80 -9.12
CA THR A 100 6.30 17.09 -8.11
C THR A 100 7.73 16.86 -8.62
N ILE A 101 7.89 16.03 -9.64
CA ILE A 101 9.16 15.85 -10.33
C ILE A 101 9.33 17.10 -11.20
N SER A 102 10.19 18.03 -10.76
CA SER A 102 10.50 19.23 -11.51
C SER A 102 10.96 18.86 -12.93
N THR A 103 10.22 19.30 -13.95
CA THR A 103 10.73 19.28 -15.32
C THR A 103 12.03 20.07 -15.36
N GLU A 104 13.00 19.61 -16.14
CA GLU A 104 14.36 20.16 -16.33
C GLU A 104 14.41 21.67 -16.71
N SER A 105 13.25 22.32 -16.89
CA SER A 105 13.08 23.73 -17.25
C SER A 105 13.19 24.74 -16.10
N GLY A 106 13.38 24.31 -14.84
CA GLY A 106 13.54 25.22 -13.70
C GLY A 106 12.32 26.12 -13.42
N LEU A 107 11.18 25.84 -14.07
CA LEU A 107 9.91 26.49 -13.85
C LEU A 107 9.14 25.65 -12.83
N GLU A 108 8.83 26.22 -11.66
CA GLU A 108 7.95 25.59 -10.68
C GLU A 108 6.56 25.44 -11.31
N SER A 109 6.30 24.26 -11.87
CA SER A 109 4.95 23.90 -12.33
C SER A 109 4.01 23.86 -11.12
N PRO A 110 2.83 24.48 -11.18
CA PRO A 110 1.89 24.42 -10.08
C PRO A 110 1.49 22.97 -9.82
N ILE A 111 1.35 22.61 -8.55
CA ILE A 111 0.85 21.29 -8.15
C ILE A 111 -0.49 21.02 -8.83
N SER A 112 -0.59 19.87 -9.49
CA SER A 112 -1.77 19.45 -10.23
C SER A 112 -2.98 19.28 -9.32
N SER A 113 -4.17 19.70 -9.79
CA SER A 113 -5.42 19.48 -9.07
C SER A 113 -5.68 17.99 -8.80
N LYS A 114 -5.24 17.10 -9.70
CA LYS A 114 -5.34 15.66 -9.52
C LYS A 114 -4.57 15.19 -8.29
N LEU A 115 -3.37 15.71 -8.06
CA LEU A 115 -2.57 15.34 -6.89
C LEU A 115 -3.23 15.89 -5.61
N ILE A 116 -3.75 17.11 -5.64
CA ILE A 116 -4.48 17.69 -4.51
C ILE A 116 -5.70 16.81 -4.15
N ASP A 117 -6.49 16.41 -5.14
CA ASP A 117 -7.66 15.55 -4.94
C ASP A 117 -7.25 14.15 -4.51
N PHE A 118 -6.11 13.64 -4.98
CA PHE A 118 -5.55 12.35 -4.59
C PHE A 118 -5.14 12.35 -3.12
N LEU A 119 -4.45 13.39 -2.64
CA LEU A 119 -4.01 13.53 -1.24
C LEU A 119 -5.15 13.89 -0.28
N SER A 120 -6.29 14.35 -0.82
CA SER A 120 -7.44 14.76 -0.03
C SER A 120 -8.16 13.58 0.61
N ALA A 121 -8.23 13.59 1.94
CA ALA A 121 -8.93 12.59 2.74
C ALA A 121 -9.53 13.19 4.03
N ARG A 122 -10.66 12.64 4.46
CA ARG A 122 -11.22 12.82 5.80
C ARG A 122 -11.04 11.56 6.65
N PHE A 123 -11.08 10.40 6.01
CA PHE A 123 -10.91 9.09 6.62
C PHE A 123 -9.80 8.33 5.92
N VAL A 124 -8.96 7.66 6.71
CA VAL A 124 -7.92 6.75 6.24
C VAL A 124 -8.24 5.37 6.78
N ARG A 125 -8.15 4.34 5.93
CA ARG A 125 -8.42 2.95 6.30
C ARG A 125 -7.23 2.08 5.96
N LEU A 126 -6.81 1.30 6.96
CA LEU A 126 -5.82 0.24 6.82
C LEU A 126 -6.59 -1.08 6.75
N ARG A 127 -6.59 -1.73 5.59
CA ARG A 127 -7.34 -2.97 5.37
C ARG A 127 -6.39 -4.16 5.30
N PHE A 128 -6.15 -4.79 6.44
CA PHE A 128 -5.32 -6.00 6.54
C PHE A 128 -6.09 -7.24 6.06
N GLN A 129 -5.55 -7.97 5.09
CA GLN A 129 -6.21 -9.11 4.44
C GLN A 129 -5.48 -10.44 4.70
N GLN A 130 -4.15 -10.42 4.73
CA GLN A 130 -3.33 -11.61 5.01
C GLN A 130 -2.19 -11.28 5.98
N LEU A 131 -2.02 -12.15 6.97
CA LEU A 131 -0.91 -12.08 7.92
C LEU A 131 0.37 -12.65 7.29
N GLN A 132 1.52 -12.16 7.76
CA GLN A 132 2.80 -12.73 7.38
C GLN A 132 3.07 -13.98 8.20
N THR A 133 3.14 -15.14 7.55
CA THR A 133 3.62 -16.37 8.18
C THR A 133 4.98 -16.73 7.56
N LEU A 134 5.96 -17.08 8.39
CA LEU A 134 7.30 -17.51 7.97
C LEU A 134 7.25 -18.89 7.33
N SER A 135 6.57 -19.04 6.20
CA SER A 135 6.28 -20.34 5.57
C SER A 135 5.38 -21.25 6.43
N GLY A 136 4.79 -20.74 7.50
CA GLY A 136 3.79 -21.43 8.33
C GLY A 136 2.53 -21.83 7.54
N ASP A 137 2.19 -21.05 6.52
CA ASP A 137 1.08 -21.36 5.60
C ASP A 137 1.28 -22.70 4.88
N TRP A 138 2.52 -23.14 4.62
CA TRP A 138 2.78 -24.44 3.98
C TRP A 138 2.49 -25.62 4.91
N MET A 139 2.52 -25.40 6.23
CA MET A 139 2.19 -26.40 7.23
C MET A 139 0.67 -26.46 7.50
N ALA A 140 -0.07 -25.43 7.10
CA ALA A 140 -1.52 -25.36 7.21
C ALA A 140 -2.18 -26.05 6.01
N MET A 141 -2.34 -27.36 6.09
CA MET A 141 -3.22 -28.09 5.17
C MET A 141 -4.68 -27.60 5.36
N PRO A 142 -5.50 -27.47 4.30
CA PRO A 142 -6.87 -26.96 4.39
C PRO A 142 -7.76 -27.67 5.43
N ASN A 143 -7.43 -28.94 5.74
CA ASN A 143 -8.16 -29.78 6.69
C ASN A 143 -7.46 -29.96 8.05
N GLN A 144 -6.35 -29.27 8.30
CA GLN A 144 -5.63 -29.28 9.57
C GLN A 144 -5.22 -27.85 9.94
N LEU A 145 -6.22 -27.00 10.19
CA LEU A 145 -5.99 -25.76 10.91
C LEU A 145 -5.61 -26.15 12.35
N ASP A 146 -4.32 -26.11 12.66
CA ASP A 146 -3.87 -26.31 14.03
C ASP A 146 -4.38 -25.16 14.89
N SER A 147 -5.18 -25.53 15.90
CA SER A 147 -5.67 -24.63 16.93
C SER A 147 -4.55 -23.86 17.64
N SER A 148 -3.33 -24.39 17.72
CA SER A 148 -2.19 -23.67 18.32
C SER A 148 -1.71 -22.46 17.49
N VAL A 149 -2.07 -22.42 16.20
CA VAL A 149 -1.68 -21.36 15.25
C VAL A 149 -2.86 -20.46 14.89
N TYR A 150 -4.08 -21.04 14.80
CA TYR A 150 -5.28 -20.34 14.33
C TYR A 150 -6.38 -20.18 15.39
N ASN A 151 -6.19 -20.59 16.66
CA ASN A 151 -7.21 -20.39 17.70
C ASN A 151 -7.48 -18.89 17.88
N ARG A 152 -8.77 -18.55 17.71
CA ARG A 152 -9.39 -17.37 18.33
C ARG A 152 -9.81 -17.69 19.75
#